data_AF-A0A3C0VN02-F1
#
_entry.id   AF-A0A3C0VN02-F1
#
_cell.length_a   1.000
_cell.length_b   1.000
_cell.length_c   1.000
_cell.angle_alpha   90.00
_cell.angle_beta   90.00
_cell.angle_gamma   90.00
#
_symmetry.space_group_name_H-M   'P 1'
#
loop_
_entity.id
_entity.type
_entity.pdbx_description
1 polymer ?
#
loop_
_entity_poly.entity_id
_entity_poly.type
_entity_poly.pdbx_seq_one_letter_code
_entity_poly.pdbx_strand_id
1 'polypeptide(L)' 'YDNYDFDTQILAASIRTPLHVRDSALYGADVATVPPAVLWGLLNHPLTAKGLDQFVEDAKAADIKI' A
#
# COMPACT_ATOMS: atom_id res chain seq x y z
N TYR A 1 -4.98 15.55 18.33
CA TYR A 1 -5.55 14.45 19.13
C TYR A 1 -4.47 13.99 20.11
N ASP A 2 -3.23 13.90 19.64
CA ASP A 2 -2.03 13.58 20.40
C ASP A 2 -1.75 14.51 21.60
N ASN A 3 -1.87 15.84 21.41
CA ASN A 3 -1.58 16.81 22.49
C ASN A 3 -2.46 16.67 23.74
N TYR A 4 -3.63 16.04 23.61
CA TYR A 4 -4.63 15.96 24.67
C TYR A 4 -5.00 14.52 25.02
N ASP A 5 -4.25 13.54 24.48
CA ASP A 5 -4.43 12.10 24.76
C ASP A 5 -5.88 11.63 24.57
N PHE A 6 -6.51 12.08 23.47
CA PHE A 6 -7.87 11.63 23.16
C PHE A 6 -7.86 10.19 22.64
N ASP A 7 -8.68 9.32 23.23
CA ASP A 7 -8.90 7.93 22.77
C ASP A 7 -9.58 7.83 21.39
N THR A 8 -10.14 8.93 20.90
CA THR A 8 -10.87 8.96 19.63
C THR A 8 -9.93 8.74 18.45
N GLN A 9 -10.28 7.79 17.58
CA GLN A 9 -9.52 7.49 16.36
C GLN A 9 -9.87 8.43 15.20
N ILE A 10 -8.84 8.87 14.48
CA ILE A 10 -8.94 9.68 13.27
C ILE A 10 -9.21 8.76 12.07
N LEU A 11 -10.39 8.89 11.47
CA LEU A 11 -10.78 8.19 10.25
C LEU A 11 -10.60 9.12 9.02
N ALA A 12 -9.52 8.88 8.26
CA ALA A 12 -9.27 9.54 6.99
C ALA A 12 -10.28 9.06 5.92
N ALA A 13 -11.18 9.94 5.52
CA ALA A 13 -12.25 9.67 4.58
C ALA A 13 -12.13 10.44 3.26
N SER A 14 -13.02 10.14 2.31
CA SER A 14 -13.01 10.74 0.96
C SER A 14 -11.65 10.62 0.25
N ILE A 15 -10.95 9.50 0.49
CA ILE A 15 -9.71 9.16 -0.21
C ILE A 15 -10.01 8.90 -1.69
N ARG A 16 -9.26 9.54 -2.59
CA ARG A 16 -9.45 9.47 -4.05
C ARG A 16 -8.25 8.91 -4.79
N THR A 17 -7.08 8.90 -4.18
CA THR A 17 -5.82 8.50 -4.83
C THR A 17 -4.94 7.71 -3.85
N PRO A 18 -4.01 6.89 -4.36
CA PRO A 18 -2.97 6.27 -3.54
C PRO A 18 -2.15 7.28 -2.71
N LEU A 19 -1.95 8.48 -3.24
CA LEU A 19 -1.23 9.55 -2.54
C LEU A 19 -1.97 10.04 -1.29
N HIS A 20 -3.31 10.13 -1.31
CA HIS A 20 -4.07 10.46 -0.11
C HIS A 20 -3.88 9.41 0.99
N VAL A 21 -3.77 8.13 0.62
CA VAL A 21 -3.50 7.05 1.58
C VAL A 21 -2.10 7.20 2.18
N ARG A 22 -1.09 7.40 1.32
CA ARG A 22 0.30 7.63 1.76
C ARG A 22 0.38 8.80 2.73
N ASP A 23 -0.21 9.94 2.36
CA ASP A 23 -0.14 11.16 3.16
C ASP A 23 -0.88 10.99 4.48
N SER A 24 -2.07 10.37 4.48
CA SER A 24 -2.80 10.08 5.72
C SER A 24 -2.00 9.18 6.67
N ALA A 25 -1.32 8.16 6.13
CA ALA A 25 -0.46 7.29 6.92
C ALA A 25 0.78 8.03 7.46
N LEU A 26 1.41 8.89 6.65
CA LEU A 26 2.57 9.70 7.07
C LEU A 26 2.22 10.71 8.16
N TYR A 27 1.01 11.28 8.12
CA TYR A 27 0.51 12.21 9.14
C TYR A 27 -0.11 11.50 10.36
N GLY A 28 -0.13 10.17 10.38
CA GLY A 28 -0.55 9.39 11.56
C GLY A 28 -2.06 9.25 11.74
N ALA A 29 -2.84 9.20 10.66
CA ALA A 29 -4.26 8.82 10.78
C ALA A 29 -4.38 7.36 11.23
N ASP A 30 -5.27 7.08 12.19
CA ASP A 30 -5.47 5.75 12.76
C ASP A 30 -6.15 4.78 11.78
N VAL A 31 -7.12 5.29 11.02
CA VAL A 31 -7.96 4.50 10.11
C VAL A 31 -8.14 5.25 8.80
N ALA A 32 -8.27 4.51 7.69
CA ALA A 32 -8.65 5.07 6.41
C ALA A 32 -9.81 4.29 5.79
N THR A 33 -10.82 5.00 5.28
CA THR A 33 -11.86 4.41 4.42
C THR A 33 -11.54 4.71 2.96
N VAL A 34 -11.38 3.66 2.17
CA VAL A 34 -10.75 3.73 0.85
C VAL A 34 -11.63 3.02 -0.19
N PRO A 35 -11.90 3.63 -1.35
CA PRO A 35 -12.58 2.93 -2.44
C PRO A 35 -11.78 1.70 -2.89
N PRO A 36 -12.42 0.57 -3.26
CA PRO A 36 -11.71 -0.64 -3.66
C PRO A 36 -10.65 -0.42 -4.74
N ALA A 37 -10.95 0.42 -5.74
CA ALA A 37 -10.00 0.73 -6.82
C ALA A 37 -8.70 1.38 -6.32
N VAL A 38 -8.79 2.26 -5.31
CA VAL A 38 -7.59 2.88 -4.71
C VAL A 38 -6.84 1.84 -3.89
N LEU A 39 -7.54 1.02 -3.10
CA LEU A 39 -6.94 -0.05 -2.30
C LEU A 39 -6.15 -1.04 -3.16
N TRP A 40 -6.73 -1.53 -4.25
CA TRP A 40 -6.04 -2.40 -5.20
C TRP A 40 -4.85 -1.68 -5.87
N GLY A 41 -4.99 -0.38 -6.14
CA GLY A 41 -3.90 0.44 -6.66
C GLY A 41 -2.66 0.48 -5.75
N LEU A 42 -2.83 0.38 -4.43
CA LEU A 42 -1.71 0.38 -3.47
C LEU A 42 -0.79 -0.84 -3.61
N LEU A 43 -1.32 -1.96 -4.08
CA LEU A 43 -0.58 -3.22 -4.22
C LEU A 43 0.21 -3.32 -5.54
N ASN A 44 -0.03 -2.40 -6.48
CA ASN A 44 0.51 -2.47 -7.83
C ASN A 44 1.70 -1.53 -8.00
N HIS A 45 2.88 -2.10 -8.30
CA HIS A 45 4.06 -1.33 -8.64
C HIS A 45 4.82 -1.99 -9.82
N PRO A 46 5.24 -1.24 -10.85
CA PRO A 46 5.86 -1.80 -12.05
C PRO A 46 7.17 -2.55 -11.76
N LEU A 47 7.94 -2.12 -10.76
CA LEU A 47 9.16 -2.84 -10.36
C LEU A 47 8.88 -4.15 -9.63
N THR A 48 7.72 -4.29 -8.97
CA THR A 48 7.34 -5.56 -8.34
C THR A 48 7.01 -6.59 -9.41
N ALA A 49 6.23 -6.22 -10.42
CA ALA A 49 5.95 -7.09 -11.56
C ALA A 49 7.24 -7.49 -12.29
N LYS A 50 8.07 -6.50 -12.67
CA LYS A 50 9.35 -6.76 -13.32
C LYS A 50 10.28 -7.64 -12.49
N GLY A 51 10.33 -7.43 -11.17
CA GLY A 51 11.15 -8.23 -10.28
C GLY A 51 10.68 -9.68 -10.19
N LEU A 52 9.36 -9.90 -10.15
CA LEU A 52 8.79 -11.26 -10.13
C LEU A 52 9.03 -11.98 -11.45
N ASP A 53 8.85 -11.30 -12.58
CA ASP A 53 9.12 -11.86 -13.90
C ASP A 53 10.58 -12.30 -14.03
N GLN A 54 11.52 -11.43 -13.64
CA GLN A 54 12.95 -11.75 -13.64
C GLN A 54 13.27 -12.91 -12.71
N PHE A 55 12.68 -12.94 -11.51
CA PHE A 55 12.89 -14.02 -10.56
C PHE A 55 12.49 -15.38 -11.14
N VAL A 56 11.35 -15.44 -11.82
CA VAL A 56 10.85 -16.66 -12.46
C VAL A 56 11.75 -17.08 -13.63
N GLU A 57 12.28 -16.13 -14.41
CA GLU A 57 13.24 -16.41 -15.49
C GLU A 57 14.55 -16.98 -14.96
N ASP A 58 15.12 -16.35 -13.93
CA ASP A 58 16.40 -16.75 -13.34
C ASP A 58 16.31 -18.15 -12.72
N ALA A 59 15.20 -18.46 -12.04
CA ALA A 59 14.99 -19.77 -11.46
C ALA A 59 14.87 -20.88 -12.51
N LYS A 60 14.19 -20.61 -13.64
CA LYS A 60 14.15 -21.53 -14.78
C LYS A 60 15.55 -21.75 -15.37
N ALA A 61 16.34 -20.68 -15.50
CA ALA A 61 17.71 -20.77 -16.00
C ALA A 61 18.64 -21.58 -15.06
N ALA A 62 18.38 -21.52 -13.76
CA ALA A 62 19.11 -22.27 -12.74
C ALA A 62 18.60 -23.70 -12.47
N ASP A 63 17.61 -24.18 -13.25
CA ASP A 63 16.91 -25.47 -13.04
C ASP A 63 16.32 -25.64 -11.61
N ILE A 64 15.90 -24.52 -11.01
CA ILE A 64 15.24 -24.49 -9.71
C ILE A 64 13.73 -24.64 -9.95
N LYS A 65 13.13 -25.69 -9.39
CA LYS A 65 11.67 -25.86 -9.38
C LYS A 65 11.06 -24.96 -8.30
N ILE A 66 10.33 -23.93 -8.75
CA ILE A 66 9.51 -23.06 -7.92
C ILE A 66 8.06 -23.53 -7.95
#